data_AF-C5LGB2-F1
#
_entry.id   AF-C5LGB2-F1
#
_cell.length_a   1.000
_cell.length_b   1.000
_cell.length_c   1.000
_cell.angle_alpha   90.00
_cell.angle_beta   90.00
_cell.angle_gamma   90.00
#
_symmetry.space_group_name_H-M   'P 1'
#
loop_
_entity.id
_entity.type
_entity.pdbx_description
1 polymer ?
#
loop_
_entity_poly.entity_id
_entity_poly.type
_entity_poly.pdbx_seq_one_letter_code
_entity_poly.pdbx_strand_id
1 'polypeptide(L)'
;MPPPSSTAAASQQHSAWDSGKEALLAASNAAQEGFIEIQHYIEHGPDGLTVASFIGGVFLSIVSLLSIINVLSIPFHPLSYLLNFFILFMGIVTIIIEASPDMLKGGRGERYQTAIFDNAKILTYTWGRGLFYIFQGLLAMLEPGLLYMIAAIIQFVLGVFSIAIWKGYKPRLSVLRQKVAAGTGRVVECIEEGRGDVANIKPNQRHNVQVE
;
A
#
# COMPACT_ATOMS: atom_id res chain seq x y z
N MET A 1 0.79 35.24 -47.99
CA MET A 1 0.70 34.11 -47.04
C MET A 1 -0.49 34.37 -46.14
N PRO A 2 -1.55 33.56 -46.20
CA PRO A 2 -2.73 33.72 -45.36
C PRO A 2 -2.42 33.32 -43.90
N PRO A 3 -3.00 34.02 -42.90
CA PRO A 3 -2.84 33.67 -41.50
C PRO A 3 -3.49 32.32 -41.19
N PRO A 4 -2.91 31.50 -40.30
CA PRO A 4 -3.51 30.24 -39.88
C PRO A 4 -4.88 30.50 -39.28
N SER A 5 -5.90 29.83 -39.81
CA SER A 5 -7.30 29.98 -39.42
C SER A 5 -7.48 29.55 -37.96
N SER A 6 -7.98 30.48 -37.14
CA SER A 6 -8.22 30.33 -35.69
C SER A 6 -9.17 29.19 -35.32
N THR A 7 -9.89 28.62 -36.28
CA THR A 7 -10.84 27.52 -36.08
C THR A 7 -10.17 26.17 -35.82
N ALA A 8 -8.94 25.94 -36.28
CA ALA A 8 -8.23 24.67 -36.03
C ALA A 8 -7.73 24.54 -34.57
N ALA A 9 -7.42 25.66 -33.92
CA ALA A 9 -6.95 25.66 -32.53
C ALA A 9 -8.09 25.36 -31.52
N ALA A 10 -9.32 25.79 -31.82
CA ALA A 10 -10.47 25.62 -30.93
C ALA A 10 -10.93 24.15 -30.83
N SER A 11 -10.81 23.35 -31.89
CA SER A 11 -11.22 21.94 -31.88
C SER A 11 -10.26 21.05 -31.09
N GLN A 12 -8.95 21.34 -31.11
CA GLN A 12 -7.96 20.58 -30.34
C GLN A 12 -8.13 20.77 -28.82
N GLN A 13 -8.53 21.97 -28.38
CA GLN A 13 -8.66 22.26 -26.95
C GLN A 13 -9.86 21.52 -26.32
N HIS A 14 -10.94 21.28 -27.06
CA HIS A 14 -12.11 20.58 -26.55
C HIS A 14 -11.83 19.08 -26.33
N SER A 15 -11.10 18.45 -27.24
CA SER A 15 -10.77 17.02 -27.14
C SER A 15 -9.89 16.70 -25.92
N ALA A 16 -8.95 17.58 -25.56
CA ALA A 16 -8.08 17.37 -24.40
C ALA A 16 -8.85 17.40 -23.06
N TRP A 17 -9.92 18.20 -22.98
CA TRP A 17 -10.74 18.32 -21.79
C TRP A 17 -11.59 17.07 -21.54
N ASP A 18 -12.15 16.50 -22.60
CA ASP A 18 -12.99 15.30 -22.51
C ASP A 18 -12.16 14.08 -22.10
N SER A 19 -10.95 13.91 -22.65
CA SER A 19 -10.02 12.85 -22.23
C SER A 19 -9.56 13.00 -20.77
N GLY A 20 -9.38 14.23 -20.28
CA GLY A 20 -9.03 14.49 -18.89
C GLY A 20 -10.12 14.05 -17.90
N LYS A 21 -11.39 14.31 -18.23
CA LYS A 21 -12.53 13.87 -17.39
C LYS A 21 -12.64 12.36 -17.32
N GLU A 22 -12.47 11.67 -18.44
CA GLU A 22 -12.56 10.21 -18.50
C GLU A 22 -11.45 9.55 -17.67
N ALA A 23 -10.22 10.06 -17.77
CA ALA A 23 -9.10 9.62 -16.93
C ALA A 23 -9.35 9.87 -15.43
N LEU A 24 -9.94 11.01 -15.08
CA LEU A 24 -10.27 11.34 -13.68
C LEU A 24 -11.34 10.39 -13.12
N LEU A 25 -12.39 10.09 -13.91
CA LEU A 25 -13.44 9.16 -13.51
C LEU A 25 -12.91 7.73 -13.35
N ALA A 26 -12.07 7.27 -14.27
CA ALA A 26 -11.41 5.97 -14.17
C ALA A 26 -10.53 5.88 -12.91
N ALA A 27 -9.74 6.93 -12.63
CA ALA A 27 -8.92 7.01 -11.42
C ALA A 27 -9.77 7.04 -10.15
N SER A 28 -10.90 7.76 -10.15
CA SER A 28 -11.83 7.80 -9.02
C SER A 28 -12.48 6.45 -8.74
N ASN A 29 -12.89 5.72 -9.78
CA ASN A 29 -13.49 4.39 -9.62
C ASN A 29 -12.46 3.38 -9.10
N ALA A 30 -11.25 3.37 -9.67
CA ALA A 30 -10.16 2.53 -9.18
C ALA A 30 -9.77 2.86 -7.73
N ALA A 31 -9.80 4.14 -7.36
CA ALA A 31 -9.58 4.56 -5.98
C ALA A 31 -10.69 4.04 -5.05
N GLN A 32 -11.96 4.12 -5.45
CA GLN A 32 -13.08 3.60 -4.65
C GLN A 32 -13.01 2.09 -4.46
N GLU A 33 -12.67 1.32 -5.49
CA GLU A 33 -12.45 -0.13 -5.38
C GLU A 33 -11.30 -0.44 -4.42
N GLY A 34 -10.18 0.29 -4.54
CA GLY A 34 -9.06 0.19 -3.62
C GLY A 34 -9.45 0.51 -2.17
N PHE A 35 -10.33 1.49 -1.96
CA PHE A 35 -10.85 1.80 -0.61
C PHE A 35 -11.66 0.65 -0.01
N ILE A 36 -12.43 -0.09 -0.82
CA ILE A 36 -13.21 -1.25 -0.34
C ILE A 36 -12.27 -2.38 0.09
N GLU A 37 -11.19 -2.63 -0.67
CA GLU A 37 -10.20 -3.67 -0.33
C GLU A 37 -9.35 -3.27 0.88
N ILE A 38 -8.97 -1.98 0.98
CA ILE A 38 -8.35 -1.42 2.19
C ILE A 38 -9.28 -1.59 3.39
N GLN A 39 -10.59 -1.39 3.23
CA GLN A 39 -11.55 -1.57 4.31
C GLN A 39 -11.63 -3.04 4.77
N HIS A 40 -11.56 -3.99 3.84
CA HIS A 40 -11.45 -5.42 4.18
C HIS A 40 -10.13 -5.73 4.91
N TYR A 41 -9.03 -5.07 4.56
CA TYR A 41 -7.77 -5.15 5.31
C TYR A 41 -7.84 -4.50 6.70
N ILE A 42 -8.60 -3.40 6.85
CA ILE A 42 -8.85 -2.75 8.14
C ILE A 42 -9.66 -3.67 9.06
N GLU A 43 -10.54 -4.52 8.52
CA GLU A 43 -11.30 -5.50 9.30
C GLU A 43 -10.42 -6.60 9.92
N HIS A 44 -9.22 -6.84 9.38
CA HIS A 44 -8.27 -7.83 9.90
C HIS A 44 -7.37 -7.29 11.03
N GLY A 45 -7.58 -6.05 11.50
CA GLY A 45 -6.87 -5.48 12.65
C GLY A 45 -5.61 -4.68 12.28
N PRO A 46 -4.68 -4.44 13.24
CA PRO A 46 -3.47 -3.64 13.03
C PRO A 46 -2.51 -4.22 11.96
N ASP A 47 -2.75 -5.43 11.50
CA ASP A 47 -1.94 -6.13 10.51
C ASP A 47 -2.03 -5.48 9.13
N GLY A 48 -3.22 -4.99 8.72
CA GLY A 48 -3.38 -4.34 7.41
C GLY A 48 -2.58 -3.03 7.29
N LEU A 49 -2.56 -2.23 8.36
CA LEU A 49 -1.75 -1.03 8.45
C LEU A 49 -0.25 -1.35 8.39
N THR A 50 0.15 -2.48 8.99
CA THR A 50 1.53 -2.94 8.99
C THR A 50 1.99 -3.32 7.58
N VAL A 51 1.17 -4.08 6.84
CA VAL A 51 1.45 -4.44 5.44
C VAL A 51 1.49 -3.20 4.54
N ALA A 52 0.54 -2.27 4.69
CA ALA A 52 0.53 -1.04 3.89
C ALA A 52 1.78 -0.17 4.15
N SER A 53 2.19 -0.05 5.41
CA SER A 53 3.39 0.70 5.81
C SER A 53 4.66 0.00 5.34
N PHE A 54 4.70 -1.33 5.36
CA PHE A 54 5.79 -2.12 4.77
C PHE A 54 5.94 -1.83 3.27
N ILE A 55 4.85 -1.90 2.50
CA ILE A 55 4.85 -1.58 1.06
C ILE A 55 5.29 -0.13 0.83
N GLY A 56 4.78 0.81 1.64
CA GLY A 56 5.21 2.21 1.59
C GLY A 56 6.70 2.37 1.86
N GLY A 57 7.26 1.62 2.81
CA GLY A 57 8.69 1.61 3.13
C GLY A 57 9.54 1.06 1.98
N VAL A 58 9.10 -0.02 1.35
CA VAL A 58 9.73 -0.59 0.14
C VAL A 58 9.71 0.42 -1.01
N PHE A 59 8.55 1.00 -1.29
CA PHE A 59 8.40 2.00 -2.35
C PHE A 59 9.31 3.21 -2.12
N LEU A 60 9.32 3.75 -0.89
CA LEU A 60 10.17 4.89 -0.53
C LEU A 60 11.66 4.57 -0.64
N SER A 61 12.06 3.35 -0.27
CA SER A 61 13.44 2.87 -0.40
C SER A 61 13.87 2.75 -1.86
N ILE A 62 13.00 2.23 -2.74
CA ILE A 62 13.30 2.10 -4.17
C ILE A 62 13.41 3.49 -4.82
N VAL A 63 12.48 4.39 -4.54
CA VAL A 63 12.49 5.75 -5.11
C VAL A 63 13.75 6.52 -4.66
N SER A 64 14.11 6.44 -3.38
CA SER A 64 15.34 7.05 -2.85
C SER A 64 16.62 6.44 -3.40
N LEU A 65 16.66 5.12 -3.59
CA LEU A 65 17.80 4.45 -4.23
C LEU A 65 17.96 4.88 -5.69
N LEU A 66 16.87 4.94 -6.46
CA LEU A 66 16.88 5.42 -7.84
C LEU A 66 17.35 6.88 -7.95
N SER A 67 16.94 7.73 -7.00
CA SER A 67 17.40 9.12 -6.94
C SER A 67 18.90 9.20 -6.68
N ILE A 68 19.43 8.47 -5.69
CA ILE A 68 20.88 8.44 -5.41
C ILE A 68 21.68 8.02 -6.64
N ILE A 69 21.21 7.02 -7.41
CA ILE A 69 21.86 6.57 -8.64
C ILE A 69 21.77 7.64 -9.74
N ASN A 70 20.61 8.26 -9.93
CA ASN A 70 20.38 9.24 -10.99
C ASN A 70 21.14 10.55 -10.74
N VAL A 71 21.26 11.00 -9.48
CA VAL A 71 21.89 12.30 -9.16
C VAL A 71 23.39 12.27 -9.43
N LEU A 72 24.03 11.10 -9.58
CA LEU A 72 25.43 11.00 -10.06
C LEU A 72 25.67 11.70 -11.41
N SER A 73 24.60 12.03 -12.15
CA SER A 73 24.65 12.82 -13.38
C SER A 73 24.66 14.35 -13.17
N ILE A 74 24.28 14.88 -11.98
CA ILE A 74 24.17 16.32 -11.70
C ILE A 74 24.92 16.70 -10.40
N PRO A 75 26.12 17.32 -10.49
CA PRO A 75 27.02 17.48 -9.35
C PRO A 75 26.75 18.62 -8.36
N PHE A 76 25.56 19.24 -8.27
CA PHE A 76 25.41 20.54 -7.58
C PHE A 76 24.46 20.66 -6.37
N HIS A 77 23.91 19.56 -5.83
CA HIS A 77 23.01 19.64 -4.66
C HIS A 77 23.38 18.63 -3.55
N PRO A 78 24.44 18.88 -2.75
CA PRO A 78 24.88 17.97 -1.68
C PRO A 78 23.80 17.73 -0.62
N LEU A 79 22.93 18.71 -0.37
CA LEU A 79 21.81 18.57 0.56
C LEU A 79 20.81 17.50 0.12
N SER A 80 20.49 17.44 -1.18
CA SER A 80 19.56 16.44 -1.71
C SER A 80 20.11 15.04 -1.60
N TYR A 81 21.42 14.83 -1.78
CA TYR A 81 22.03 13.52 -1.53
C TYR A 81 21.89 13.08 -0.07
N LEU A 82 22.14 14.01 0.86
CA LEU A 82 22.03 13.73 2.27
C LEU A 82 20.58 13.39 2.64
N LEU A 83 19.60 14.17 2.16
CA LEU A 83 18.17 13.90 2.36
C LEU A 83 17.76 12.55 1.78
N ASN A 84 18.17 12.24 0.54
CA ASN A 84 17.88 10.96 -0.09
C ASN A 84 18.48 9.77 0.66
N PHE A 85 19.69 9.93 1.21
CA PHE A 85 20.29 8.92 2.08
C PHE A 85 19.50 8.71 3.37
N PHE A 86 19.06 9.79 4.01
CA PHE A 86 18.19 9.70 5.20
C PHE A 86 16.85 9.04 4.86
N ILE A 87 16.22 9.41 3.75
CA ILE A 87 14.95 8.80 3.29
C ILE A 87 15.13 7.30 3.02
N LEU A 88 16.22 6.90 2.36
CA LEU A 88 16.56 5.50 2.10
C LEU A 88 16.74 4.73 3.41
N PHE A 89 17.56 5.26 4.32
CA PHE A 89 17.79 4.64 5.62
C PHE A 89 16.49 4.48 6.42
N MET A 90 15.67 5.53 6.46
CA MET A 90 14.38 5.49 7.13
C MET A 90 13.42 4.49 6.49
N GLY A 91 13.38 4.40 5.15
CA GLY A 91 12.60 3.40 4.42
C GLY A 91 13.01 1.97 4.77
N ILE A 92 14.32 1.69 4.85
CA ILE A 92 14.84 0.38 5.28
C ILE A 92 14.44 0.07 6.73
N VAL A 93 14.54 1.05 7.62
CA VAL A 93 14.09 0.90 9.01
C VAL A 93 12.60 0.56 9.06
N THR A 94 11.75 1.22 8.26
CA THR A 94 10.33 0.85 8.14
C THR A 94 10.17 -0.60 7.68
N ILE A 95 10.87 -1.03 6.64
CA ILE A 95 10.79 -2.41 6.14
C ILE A 95 11.13 -3.41 7.26
N ILE A 96 12.15 -3.16 8.07
CA ILE A 96 12.57 -4.06 9.15
C ILE A 96 11.56 -4.07 10.30
N ILE A 97 11.02 -2.91 10.69
CA ILE A 97 10.06 -2.79 11.78
C ILE A 97 8.71 -3.44 11.41
N GLU A 98 8.29 -3.25 10.16
CA GLU A 98 6.99 -3.73 9.65
C GLU A 98 7.04 -5.15 9.08
N ALA A 99 8.23 -5.72 8.89
CA ALA A 99 8.37 -7.09 8.41
C ALA A 99 7.70 -8.06 9.38
N SER A 100 6.87 -8.96 8.83
CA SER A 100 6.21 -9.97 9.63
C SER A 100 7.24 -10.87 10.31
N PRO A 101 6.99 -11.33 11.54
CA PRO A 101 7.93 -12.21 12.25
C PRO A 101 8.21 -13.47 11.45
N ASP A 102 7.26 -13.97 10.67
CA ASP A 102 7.44 -15.11 9.77
C ASP A 102 8.48 -14.88 8.68
N MET A 103 8.58 -13.65 8.16
CA MET A 103 9.61 -13.27 7.18
C MET A 103 11.00 -13.16 7.81
N LEU A 104 11.08 -12.91 9.12
CA LEU A 104 12.34 -12.69 9.84
C LEU A 104 12.86 -13.95 10.55
N LYS A 105 12.02 -14.98 10.72
CA LYS A 105 12.35 -16.25 11.39
C LYS A 105 13.63 -16.87 10.82
N GLY A 106 14.63 -17.06 11.70
CA GLY A 106 15.89 -17.73 11.37
C GLY A 106 16.92 -16.88 10.62
N GLY A 107 16.64 -15.59 10.38
CA GLY A 107 17.52 -14.66 9.67
C GLY A 107 18.24 -13.65 10.56
N ARG A 108 19.13 -12.84 9.96
CA ARG A 108 19.73 -11.67 10.64
C ARG A 108 18.70 -10.57 10.91
N GLY A 109 17.58 -10.58 10.20
CA GLY A 109 16.51 -9.58 10.30
C GLY A 109 15.90 -9.50 11.70
N GLU A 110 15.71 -10.64 12.38
CA GLU A 110 15.23 -10.69 13.76
C GLU A 110 16.15 -9.91 14.71
N ARG A 111 17.48 -10.08 14.59
CA ARG A 111 18.45 -9.36 15.41
C ARG A 111 18.40 -7.86 15.20
N TYR A 112 18.25 -7.41 13.96
CA TYR A 112 18.14 -5.99 13.64
C TYR A 112 16.83 -5.40 14.16
N GLN A 113 15.72 -6.14 14.03
CA GLN A 113 14.43 -5.71 14.56
C GLN A 113 14.47 -5.56 16.09
N THR A 114 15.02 -6.54 16.82
CA THR A 114 15.22 -6.45 18.27
C THR A 114 16.13 -5.27 18.64
N ALA A 115 17.26 -5.11 17.95
CA ALA A 115 18.17 -4.00 18.21
C ALA A 115 17.50 -2.63 17.99
N ILE A 116 16.69 -2.47 16.95
CA ILE A 116 15.93 -1.24 16.70
C ILE A 116 14.92 -1.00 17.81
N PHE A 117 14.15 -2.00 18.22
CA PHE A 117 13.16 -1.86 19.31
C PHE A 117 13.80 -1.58 20.68
N ASP A 118 14.98 -2.14 20.95
CA ASP A 118 15.73 -1.88 22.18
C ASP A 118 16.23 -0.44 22.25
N ASN A 119 16.78 0.07 21.14
CA ASN A 119 17.30 1.44 21.07
C ASN A 119 16.19 2.49 20.92
N ALA A 120 15.09 2.14 20.26
CA ALA A 120 14.02 3.07 19.91
C ALA A 120 12.65 2.54 20.39
N LYS A 121 12.50 2.42 21.70
CA LYS A 121 11.24 1.99 22.36
C LYS A 121 10.02 2.81 21.94
N ILE A 122 10.19 4.05 21.47
CA ILE A 122 9.07 4.83 20.94
C ILE A 122 8.42 4.15 19.72
N LEU A 123 9.20 3.46 18.88
CA LEU A 123 8.72 2.75 17.69
C LEU A 123 8.02 1.42 18.03
N THR A 124 8.08 0.93 19.28
CA THR A 124 7.25 -0.23 19.66
C THR A 124 5.79 0.16 19.88
N TYR A 125 5.51 1.45 20.15
CA TYR A 125 4.16 1.95 20.34
C TYR A 125 3.51 2.34 19.00
N THR A 126 2.23 2.03 18.83
CA THR A 126 1.45 2.36 17.63
C THR A 126 1.47 3.85 17.28
N TRP A 127 1.40 4.73 18.29
CA TRP A 127 1.45 6.18 18.07
C TRP A 127 2.85 6.65 17.65
N GLY A 128 3.91 6.01 18.17
CA GLY A 128 5.28 6.33 17.80
C GLY A 128 5.61 5.90 16.37
N ARG A 129 5.11 4.73 15.93
CA ARG A 129 5.13 4.32 14.51
C ARG A 129 4.38 5.32 13.63
N GLY A 130 3.21 5.77 14.06
CA GLY A 130 2.46 6.82 13.34
C GLY A 130 3.23 8.12 13.16
N LEU A 131 3.87 8.63 14.22
CA LEU A 131 4.72 9.82 14.14
C LEU A 131 5.94 9.61 13.24
N PHE A 132 6.53 8.42 13.27
CA PHE A 132 7.64 8.06 12.41
C PHE A 132 7.24 8.14 10.92
N TYR A 133 6.07 7.62 10.54
CA TYR A 133 5.60 7.73 9.15
C TYR A 133 5.26 9.15 8.72
N ILE A 134 4.70 9.96 9.63
CA ILE A 134 4.48 11.40 9.34
C ILE A 134 5.82 12.08 9.09
N PHE A 135 6.82 11.83 9.93
CA PHE A 135 8.16 12.38 9.75
C PHE A 135 8.78 11.95 8.42
N GLN A 136 8.66 10.67 8.06
CA GLN A 136 9.12 10.16 6.76
C GLN A 136 8.41 10.82 5.58
N GLY A 137 7.09 10.97 5.65
CA GLY A 137 6.29 11.65 4.63
C GLY A 137 6.73 13.10 4.47
N LEU A 138 6.89 13.84 5.56
CA LEU A 138 7.35 15.22 5.54
C LEU A 138 8.77 15.36 4.97
N LEU A 139 9.68 14.44 5.31
CA LEU A 139 11.03 14.42 4.76
C LEU A 139 11.02 14.15 3.25
N ALA A 140 10.17 13.21 2.79
CA ALA A 140 9.98 12.92 1.38
C ALA A 140 9.34 14.08 0.60
N MET A 141 8.49 14.90 1.22
CA MET A 141 7.93 16.11 0.59
C MET A 141 8.97 17.17 0.25
N LEU A 142 10.15 17.15 0.89
CA LEU A 142 11.22 18.12 0.62
C LEU A 142 11.96 17.83 -0.70
N GLU A 143 11.93 16.58 -1.17
CA GLU A 143 12.60 16.20 -2.40
C GLU A 143 11.68 16.45 -3.62
N PRO A 144 12.18 17.17 -4.65
CA PRO A 144 11.39 17.44 -5.84
C PRO A 144 11.22 16.16 -6.67
N GLY A 145 9.97 15.79 -6.94
CA GLY A 145 9.66 14.68 -7.86
C GLY A 145 8.26 14.13 -7.65
N LEU A 146 7.59 13.77 -8.75
CA LEU A 146 6.24 13.22 -8.69
C LEU A 146 6.18 11.94 -7.84
N LEU A 147 7.18 11.06 -7.97
CA LEU A 147 7.26 9.81 -7.21
C LEU A 147 7.42 10.05 -5.71
N TYR A 148 8.25 11.02 -5.32
CA TYR A 148 8.41 11.42 -3.91
C TYR A 148 7.13 12.01 -3.35
N MET A 149 6.45 12.86 -4.12
CA MET A 149 5.18 13.44 -3.70
C MET A 149 4.12 12.36 -3.43
N ILE A 150 4.00 11.37 -4.31
CA ILE A 150 3.08 10.23 -4.11
C ILE A 150 3.49 9.42 -2.87
N ALA A 151 4.77 9.05 -2.74
CA ALA A 151 5.28 8.31 -1.58
C ALA A 151 5.03 9.06 -0.27
N ALA A 152 5.25 10.38 -0.28
CA ALA A 152 5.08 11.26 0.86
C ALA A 152 3.63 11.33 1.32
N ILE A 153 2.68 11.49 0.38
CA ILE A 153 1.24 11.50 0.69
C ILE A 153 0.81 10.16 1.30
N ILE A 154 1.23 9.04 0.71
CA ILE A 154 0.90 7.70 1.22
C ILE A 154 1.40 7.55 2.66
N GLN A 155 2.68 7.84 2.92
CA GLN A 155 3.27 7.70 4.26
C GLN A 155 2.66 8.66 5.28
N PHE A 156 2.37 9.89 4.86
CA PHE A 156 1.71 10.86 5.72
C PHE A 156 0.30 10.38 6.14
N VAL A 157 -0.49 9.88 5.19
CA VAL A 157 -1.83 9.33 5.45
C VAL A 157 -1.76 8.11 6.37
N LEU A 158 -0.84 7.18 6.14
CA LEU A 158 -0.64 6.00 7.01
C LEU A 158 -0.25 6.42 8.44
N GLY A 159 0.59 7.43 8.59
CA GLY A 159 0.96 7.98 9.89
C GLY A 159 -0.21 8.63 10.63
N VAL A 160 -1.01 9.43 9.95
CA VAL A 160 -2.24 10.02 10.51
C VAL A 160 -3.23 8.92 10.92
N PHE A 161 -3.41 7.90 10.08
CA PHE A 161 -4.31 6.78 10.34
C PHE A 161 -3.87 5.97 11.57
N SER A 162 -2.56 5.72 11.71
CA SER A 162 -1.96 5.06 12.88
C SER A 162 -2.27 5.79 14.18
N ILE A 163 -2.18 7.13 14.18
CA ILE A 163 -2.50 7.97 15.34
C ILE A 163 -4.01 7.98 15.61
N ALA A 164 -4.83 8.02 14.57
CA ALA A 164 -6.29 8.00 14.69
C ALA A 164 -6.78 6.70 15.37
N ILE A 165 -6.24 5.55 14.96
CA ILE A 165 -6.54 4.25 15.59
C ILE A 165 -6.11 4.26 17.06
N TRP A 166 -4.92 4.79 17.37
CA TRP A 166 -4.43 4.86 18.75
C TRP A 166 -5.36 5.68 19.67
N LYS A 167 -5.98 6.75 19.18
CA LYS A 167 -6.96 7.54 19.94
C LYS A 167 -8.27 6.81 20.24
N GLY A 168 -8.42 5.56 19.79
CA GLY A 168 -9.61 4.77 20.06
C GLY A 168 -10.80 5.18 19.19
N TYR A 169 -10.56 5.79 18.02
CA TYR A 169 -11.56 5.78 16.96
C TYR A 169 -11.83 4.31 16.62
N LYS A 170 -12.90 3.77 17.21
CA LYS A 170 -13.50 2.51 16.77
C LYS A 170 -14.34 2.88 15.55
N PRO A 171 -13.83 2.73 14.31
CA PRO A 171 -14.70 2.86 13.16
C PRO A 171 -15.93 1.99 13.41
N ARG A 172 -17.12 2.50 13.09
CA ARG A 172 -18.39 1.83 13.33
C ARG A 172 -18.58 0.69 12.32
N LEU A 173 -17.60 -0.21 12.28
CA LEU A 173 -17.50 -1.39 11.43
C LEU A 173 -18.64 -2.37 11.72
N SER A 174 -19.35 -2.23 12.85
CA SER A 174 -20.52 -3.06 13.15
C SER A 174 -21.60 -2.98 12.07
N VAL A 175 -21.80 -1.81 11.45
CA VAL A 175 -22.79 -1.63 10.37
C VAL A 175 -22.33 -2.31 9.08
N LEU A 176 -21.02 -2.30 8.82
CA LEU A 176 -20.41 -2.94 7.66
C LEU A 176 -20.35 -4.45 7.84
N ARG A 177 -19.97 -4.93 9.02
CA ARG A 177 -20.04 -6.34 9.43
C ARG A 177 -21.44 -6.90 9.25
N GLN A 178 -22.47 -6.14 9.60
CA GLN A 178 -23.86 -6.59 9.43
C GLN A 178 -24.25 -6.67 7.95
N LYS A 179 -23.79 -5.73 7.11
CA LYS A 179 -24.02 -5.75 5.66
C LYS A 179 -23.24 -6.88 4.96
N VAL A 180 -21.99 -7.09 5.33
CA VAL A 180 -21.14 -8.16 4.78
C VAL A 180 -21.64 -9.52 5.25
N ALA A 181 -21.96 -9.72 6.53
CA ALA A 181 -22.54 -10.98 7.00
C ALA A 181 -23.90 -11.30 6.34
N ALA A 182 -24.75 -10.28 6.12
CA ALA A 182 -25.99 -10.47 5.37
C ALA A 182 -25.77 -10.78 3.87
N GLY A 183 -24.66 -10.31 3.28
CA GLY A 183 -24.26 -10.61 1.91
C GLY A 183 -23.57 -11.98 1.76
N THR A 184 -22.61 -12.30 2.63
CA THR A 184 -21.85 -13.57 2.62
C THR A 184 -22.74 -14.77 2.92
N GLY A 185 -23.77 -14.63 3.76
CA GLY A 185 -24.74 -15.70 4.00
C GLY A 185 -25.42 -16.19 2.71
N ARG A 186 -25.77 -15.27 1.80
CA ARG A 186 -26.36 -15.61 0.49
C ARG A 186 -25.39 -16.28 -0.46
N VAL A 187 -24.10 -15.93 -0.42
CA VAL A 187 -23.09 -16.53 -1.31
C VAL A 187 -22.73 -17.95 -0.87
N VAL A 188 -22.69 -18.22 0.44
CA VAL A 188 -22.45 -19.57 0.96
C VAL A 188 -23.63 -20.50 0.66
N GLU A 189 -24.86 -19.99 0.72
CA GLU A 189 -26.08 -20.75 0.39
C GLU A 189 -26.08 -21.18 -1.10
N CYS A 190 -25.70 -20.29 -2.03
CA CYS A 190 -25.57 -20.65 -3.46
C CYS A 190 -24.45 -21.67 -3.74
N ILE A 191 -23.39 -21.70 -2.93
CA ILE A 191 -22.28 -22.65 -3.11
C ILE A 191 -22.64 -24.03 -2.52
N GLU A 192 -23.37 -24.09 -1.40
CA GLU A 192 -23.88 -25.37 -0.89
C GLU A 192 -24.94 -25.97 -1.82
N GLU A 193 -25.83 -25.15 -2.39
CA GLU A 193 -26.84 -25.63 -3.34
C GLU A 193 -26.21 -26.19 -4.64
N GLY A 194 -25.05 -25.67 -5.06
CA GLY A 194 -24.28 -26.23 -6.19
C GLY A 194 -23.39 -27.44 -5.85
N ARG A 195 -23.14 -27.73 -4.56
CA ARG A 195 -22.28 -28.85 -4.12
C ARG A 195 -23.06 -30.15 -3.90
N GLY A 196 -24.39 -30.08 -3.82
CA GLY A 196 -25.26 -31.27 -3.76
C GLY A 196 -25.17 -32.17 -5.00
N ASP A 197 -24.89 -31.62 -6.18
CA ASP A 197 -24.83 -32.38 -7.44
C ASP A 197 -23.52 -33.15 -7.66
N VAL A 198 -22.44 -32.81 -6.94
CA VAL A 198 -21.12 -33.44 -7.12
C VAL A 198 -20.95 -34.70 -6.26
N ALA A 199 -21.83 -34.93 -5.28
CA ALA A 199 -21.77 -36.08 -4.39
C ALA A 199 -22.23 -37.41 -5.03
N ASN A 200 -22.71 -37.41 -6.29
CA ASN A 200 -23.13 -38.62 -7.00
C ASN A 200 -22.11 -39.14 -8.03
N ILE A 201 -20.85 -38.75 -7.95
CA ILE A 201 -19.78 -39.37 -8.74
C ILE A 201 -19.25 -40.58 -7.96
N LYS A 202 -19.78 -41.77 -8.29
CA LYS A 202 -19.28 -43.06 -7.77
C LYS A 202 -17.77 -43.16 -7.98
N PRO A 203 -16.96 -43.42 -6.94
CA PRO A 203 -15.54 -43.71 -7.10
C PRO A 203 -15.37 -45.01 -7.89
N ASN A 204 -14.94 -44.85 -9.15
CA ASN A 204 -14.56 -45.96 -10.03
C ASN A 204 -13.29 -46.61 -9.48
N GLN A 205 -13.40 -47.91 -9.16
CA GLN A 205 -12.33 -48.71 -8.59
C GLN A 205 -11.12 -48.77 -9.51
N ARG A 206 -10.04 -48.07 -9.15
CA ARG A 206 -8.73 -48.33 -9.75
C ARG A 206 -8.06 -49.47 -9.02
N HIS A 207 -7.85 -50.50 -9.83
CA HIS A 207 -7.17 -51.76 -9.57
C HIS A 207 -5.83 -51.60 -8.85
N ASN A 208 -5.70 -52.43 -7.83
CA ASN A 208 -4.53 -53.17 -7.38
C ASN A 208 -3.41 -53.26 -8.44
N VAL A 209 -2.27 -52.60 -8.18
CA VAL A 209 -0.99 -52.93 -8.79
C VAL A 209 -0.04 -53.25 -7.64
N GLN A 210 0.01 -54.55 -7.30
CA GLN A 210 1.13 -55.11 -6.58
C GLN A 210 2.34 -55.07 -7.53
N VAL A 211 3.44 -54.50 -7.06
CA VAL A 211 4.76 -54.73 -7.64
C VAL A 211 5.56 -55.42 -6.54
N GLU A 212 5.90 -56.68 -6.84
CA GLU A 212 6.85 -57.53 -6.13
C GLU A 212 8.27 -56.95 -6.13
#